data_AF-A0A0F9PMR8-F1
#
_entry.id   AF-A0A0F9PMR8-F1
#
_cell.length_a   1.000
_cell.length_b   1.000
_cell.length_c   1.000
_cell.angle_alpha   90.00
_cell.angle_beta   90.00
_cell.angle_gamma   90.00
#
_symmetry.space_group_name_H-M   'P 1'
#
loop_
_entity.id
_entity.type
_entity.pdbx_description
1 polymer ?
#
loop_
_entity_poly.entity_id
_entity_poly.type
_entity_poly.pdbx_seq_one_letter_code
_entity_poly.pdbx_strand_id
1 'polypeptide(L)'
;MGKNELNLISKLSRIQYKPRIHIQNVKKMGIIVSQVEYEILEEEKLPAYTFENTSHYIEDLINTLKKLLECISKFSEIEDLILKVSINFKRINRRINGLKNIIIPKLKLNIKQIKEILEELERGQYIRLKCVKNIIIAREEID
;
A
#
# COMPACT_ATOMS: atom_id res chain seq x y z
N MET A 1 -21.17 4.96 46.86
CA MET A 1 -21.97 5.98 46.16
C MET A 1 -21.71 6.00 44.64
N GLY A 2 -20.48 5.85 44.14
CA GLY A 2 -20.21 6.08 42.70
C GLY A 2 -20.68 5.05 41.63
N LYS A 3 -20.99 3.78 41.94
CA LYS A 3 -21.34 2.80 40.86
C LYS A 3 -22.72 3.03 40.24
N ASN A 4 -23.70 3.42 41.06
CA ASN A 4 -25.08 3.64 40.59
C ASN A 4 -25.19 4.97 39.83
N GLU A 5 -24.50 6.00 40.31
CA GLU A 5 -24.38 7.31 39.63
C GLU A 5 -23.71 7.18 38.26
N LEU A 6 -22.58 6.46 38.17
CA LEU A 6 -21.90 6.19 36.90
C LEU A 6 -22.80 5.45 35.91
N ASN A 7 -23.55 4.45 36.38
CA ASN A 7 -24.50 3.71 35.54
C ASN A 7 -25.67 4.57 35.06
N LEU A 8 -26.16 5.49 35.89
CA LEU A 8 -27.22 6.42 35.53
C LEU A 8 -26.73 7.42 34.47
N ILE A 9 -25.56 8.01 34.70
CA ILE A 9 -24.94 8.97 33.77
C ILE A 9 -24.54 8.29 32.46
N SER A 10 -24.06 7.05 32.50
CA SER A 10 -23.80 6.24 31.30
C SER A 10 -25.07 6.01 30.47
N LYS A 11 -26.20 5.72 31.13
CA LYS A 11 -27.48 5.54 30.43
C LYS A 11 -28.02 6.84 29.84
N LEU A 12 -27.87 7.96 30.55
CA LEU A 12 -28.32 9.28 30.09
C LEU A 12 -27.40 9.84 28.99
N SER A 13 -26.08 9.67 29.11
CA SER A 13 -25.12 10.11 28.11
C SER A 13 -25.28 9.36 26.78
N ARG A 14 -25.75 8.10 26.81
CA ARG A 14 -26.10 7.33 25.60
C ARG A 14 -27.26 7.93 24.81
N ILE A 15 -28.12 8.72 25.47
CA ILE A 15 -29.22 9.44 24.82
C ILE A 15 -28.69 10.71 24.16
N GLN A 16 -27.76 11.40 24.83
CA GLN A 16 -27.23 12.69 24.39
C GLN A 16 -26.12 12.61 23.32
N TYR A 17 -25.24 11.61 23.41
CA TYR A 17 -24.08 11.46 22.53
C TYR A 17 -24.22 10.22 21.65
N LYS A 18 -24.46 10.44 20.36
CA LYS A 18 -24.47 9.37 19.35
C LYS A 18 -23.18 9.46 18.52
N PRO A 19 -22.13 8.69 18.86
CA PRO A 19 -20.93 8.65 18.04
C PRO A 19 -21.26 7.97 16.70
N ARG A 20 -20.98 8.66 15.60
CA ARG A 20 -20.99 8.09 14.26
C ARG A 20 -19.56 8.00 13.75
N ILE A 21 -19.22 6.81 13.27
CA ILE A 21 -17.93 6.56 12.62
C ILE A 21 -18.25 6.27 11.17
N HIS A 22 -17.75 7.10 10.27
CA HIS A 22 -17.81 6.86 8.84
C HIS A 22 -16.42 6.50 8.33
N ILE A 23 -16.32 5.39 7.61
CA ILE A 23 -15.06 4.89 7.06
C ILE A 23 -15.11 5.07 5.54
N GLN A 24 -14.22 5.91 5.02
CA GLN A 24 -14.08 6.13 3.58
C GLN A 24 -12.75 5.57 3.10
N ASN A 25 -12.74 4.93 1.93
CA ASN A 25 -11.51 4.43 1.33
C ASN A 25 -10.97 5.47 0.34
N VAL A 26 -9.79 6.00 0.61
CA VAL A 26 -9.12 7.00 -0.25
C VAL A 26 -7.85 6.39 -0.84
N LYS A 27 -7.60 6.69 -2.12
CA LYS A 27 -6.38 6.25 -2.78
C LYS A 27 -5.27 7.28 -2.59
N LYS A 28 -4.23 6.91 -1.84
CA LYS A 28 -3.04 7.75 -1.59
C LYS A 28 -1.80 6.99 -2.01
N MET A 29 -0.92 7.60 -2.82
CA MET A 29 0.33 6.97 -3.29
C MET A 29 0.12 5.60 -3.96
N GLY A 30 -1.01 5.41 -4.66
CA GLY A 30 -1.37 4.14 -5.30
C GLY A 30 -1.85 3.04 -4.35
N ILE A 31 -1.97 3.32 -3.05
CA ILE A 31 -2.45 2.41 -2.01
C ILE A 31 -3.82 2.90 -1.53
N ILE A 32 -4.75 1.96 -1.30
CA ILE A 32 -6.08 2.28 -0.76
C ILE A 32 -5.96 2.32 0.75
N VAL A 33 -6.08 3.50 1.35
CA VAL A 33 -6.01 3.71 2.82
C VAL A 33 -7.40 4.04 3.35
N SER A 34 -7.68 3.61 4.58
CA SER A 34 -8.94 3.88 5.25
C SER A 34 -8.85 5.23 5.96
N GLN A 35 -9.72 6.17 5.60
CA GLN A 35 -9.90 7.43 6.30
C GLN A 35 -11.09 7.29 7.25
N VAL A 36 -10.92 7.67 8.51
CA VAL A 36 -11.95 7.53 9.54
C VAL A 36 -12.45 8.91 9.94
N GLU A 37 -13.70 9.19 9.60
CA GLU A 37 -14.41 10.40 10.02
C GLU A 37 -15.19 10.08 11.30
N TYR A 38 -14.85 10.79 12.37
CA TYR A 38 -15.49 10.67 13.67
C TYR A 38 -16.36 11.89 13.92
N GLU A 39 -17.67 11.68 14.05
CA GLU A 39 -18.64 12.72 14.38
C GLU A 39 -19.35 12.37 15.70
N ILE A 40 -19.37 13.31 16.63
CA ILE A 40 -20.24 13.25 17.82
C ILE A 40 -21.44 14.15 17.54
N LEU A 41 -22.61 13.56 17.35
CA LEU A 41 -23.86 14.31 17.31
C LEU A 41 -24.33 14.54 18.75
N GLU A 42 -24.42 15.81 19.16
CA GLU A 42 -24.98 16.23 20.44
C GLU A 42 -26.45 16.63 20.23
N GLU A 43 -27.40 15.79 20.69
CA GLU A 43 -28.84 16.04 20.47
C GLU A 43 -29.42 17.11 21.44
N GLU A 44 -28.82 17.28 22.62
CA GLU A 44 -29.25 18.28 23.61
C GLU A 44 -28.05 19.04 24.19
N LYS A 45 -28.20 20.35 24.41
CA LYS A 45 -27.18 21.22 25.04
C LYS A 45 -27.14 21.13 26.57
N LEU A 46 -28.15 20.52 27.18
CA LEU A 46 -28.22 20.37 28.62
C LEU A 46 -27.37 19.17 29.06
N PRO A 47 -26.62 19.26 30.16
CA PRO A 47 -25.89 18.12 30.68
C PRO A 47 -26.84 16.95 30.99
N ALA A 48 -26.50 15.74 30.56
CA ALA A 48 -27.21 14.49 30.88
C ALA A 48 -27.14 14.08 32.36
N TYR A 49 -26.95 15.03 33.28
CA TYR A 49 -26.79 14.80 34.71
C TYR A 49 -27.48 15.89 35.54
N THR A 50 -27.96 15.49 36.72
CA THR A 50 -28.61 16.41 37.68
C THR A 50 -27.53 17.08 38.55
N PHE A 51 -27.64 18.39 38.78
CA PHE A 51 -26.69 19.17 39.60
C PHE A 51 -26.56 18.69 41.05
N GLU A 52 -27.58 18.02 41.59
CA GLU A 52 -27.65 17.69 43.02
C GLU A 52 -26.71 16.54 43.44
N ASN A 53 -26.37 15.61 42.54
CA ASN A 53 -25.63 14.38 42.88
C ASN A 53 -24.44 14.07 41.95
N THR A 54 -24.01 15.01 41.11
CA THR A 54 -22.94 14.76 40.12
C THR A 54 -21.64 15.42 40.55
N SER A 55 -20.56 14.64 40.63
CA SER A 55 -19.22 15.16 40.93
C SER A 55 -18.56 15.77 39.69
N HIS A 56 -17.84 16.89 39.85
CA HIS A 56 -17.05 17.55 38.80
C HIS A 56 -16.12 16.58 38.04
N TYR A 57 -15.59 15.56 38.74
CA TYR A 57 -14.72 14.56 38.12
C TYR A 57 -15.37 13.78 36.96
N ILE A 58 -16.70 13.67 36.93
CA ILE A 58 -17.41 12.98 35.86
C ILE A 58 -17.43 13.82 34.58
N GLU A 59 -17.51 15.15 34.71
CA GLU A 59 -17.44 16.06 33.57
C GLU A 59 -16.05 16.04 32.93
N ASP A 60 -15.00 16.09 33.76
CA ASP A 60 -13.62 15.93 33.30
C ASP A 60 -13.38 14.59 32.59
N LEU A 61 -13.99 13.52 33.11
CA LEU A 61 -13.93 12.19 32.51
C LEU A 61 -14.59 12.15 31.13
N ILE A 62 -15.78 12.74 30.97
CA ILE A 62 -16.49 12.81 29.68
C ILE A 62 -15.65 13.56 28.65
N ASN A 63 -15.09 14.71 29.03
CA ASN A 63 -14.22 15.50 28.15
C ASN A 63 -12.94 14.73 27.75
N THR A 64 -12.35 13.99 28.69
CA THR A 64 -11.18 13.16 28.43
C THR A 64 -11.50 12.00 27.49
N LEU A 65 -12.67 11.35 27.65
CA LEU A 65 -13.13 10.27 26.79
C LEU A 65 -13.44 10.74 25.37
N LYS A 66 -14.05 11.92 25.19
CA LYS A 66 -14.27 12.52 23.85
C LYS A 66 -12.93 12.69 23.11
N LYS A 67 -11.93 13.27 23.77
CA LYS A 67 -10.57 13.42 23.22
C LYS A 67 -9.91 12.07 22.92
N LEU A 68 -10.07 11.10 23.81
CA LEU A 68 -9.52 9.76 23.62
C LEU A 68 -10.08 9.09 22.36
N LEU A 69 -11.40 9.18 22.12
CA LEU A 69 -12.04 8.61 20.93
C LEU A 69 -11.53 9.27 19.63
N GLU A 70 -11.35 10.60 19.64
CA GLU A 70 -10.76 11.32 18.51
C GLU A 70 -9.32 10.85 18.23
N CYS A 71 -8.50 10.71 19.29
CA CYS A 71 -7.13 10.22 19.18
C CYS A 71 -7.07 8.78 18.65
N ILE A 72 -7.94 7.89 19.14
CA ILE A 72 -8.00 6.50 18.68
C ILE A 72 -8.40 6.44 17.20
N SER A 73 -9.35 7.28 16.77
CA SER A 73 -9.76 7.37 15.36
C SER A 73 -8.57 7.74 14.47
N LYS A 74 -7.84 8.81 14.81
CA LYS A 74 -6.63 9.24 14.08
C LYS A 74 -5.52 8.20 14.12
N PHE A 75 -5.32 7.53 15.25
CA PHE A 75 -4.33 6.47 15.40
C PHE A 75 -4.62 5.30 14.45
N SER A 76 -5.88 4.87 14.37
CA SER A 76 -6.29 3.75 13.51
C SER A 76 -6.04 4.01 12.02
N GLU A 77 -6.22 5.25 11.56
CA GLU A 77 -5.91 5.67 10.18
C GLU A 77 -4.41 5.56 9.88
N ILE A 78 -3.56 6.04 10.80
CA ILE A 78 -2.10 5.99 10.64
C ILE A 78 -1.60 4.54 10.69
N GLU A 79 -2.14 3.72 11.59
CA GLU A 79 -1.78 2.31 11.71
C GLU A 79 -2.10 1.54 10.43
N ASP A 80 -3.32 1.69 9.88
CA ASP A 80 -3.73 1.06 8.62
C ASP A 80 -2.80 1.49 7.46
N LEU A 81 -2.47 2.78 7.39
CA LEU A 81 -1.53 3.30 6.40
C LEU A 81 -0.16 2.63 6.50
N ILE A 82 0.42 2.54 7.71
CA ILE A 82 1.74 1.93 7.92
C ILE A 82 1.73 0.45 7.52
N LEU A 83 0.70 -0.29 7.92
CA LEU A 83 0.57 -1.72 7.59
C LEU A 83 0.50 -1.94 6.08
N LYS A 84 -0.36 -1.19 5.39
CA LYS A 84 -0.54 -1.31 3.94
C LYS A 84 0.71 -0.87 3.17
N VAL A 85 1.37 0.20 3.61
CA VAL A 85 2.64 0.65 3.01
C VAL A 85 3.72 -0.41 3.18
N SER A 86 3.87 -0.99 4.38
CA SER A 86 4.87 -2.02 4.66
C SER A 86 4.71 -3.26 3.76
N ILE A 87 3.47 -3.72 3.59
CA ILE A 87 3.16 -4.86 2.71
C ILE A 87 3.53 -4.54 1.26
N ASN A 88 3.15 -3.36 0.77
CA ASN A 88 3.48 -2.94 -0.60
C ASN A 88 4.98 -2.75 -0.82
N PHE A 89 5.67 -2.15 0.14
CA PHE A 89 7.12 -1.99 0.12
C PHE A 89 7.83 -3.35 0.02
N LYS A 90 7.39 -4.35 0.79
CA LYS A 90 7.93 -5.72 0.72
C LYS A 90 7.70 -6.37 -0.64
N ARG A 91 6.52 -6.17 -1.25
CA ARG A 91 6.21 -6.65 -2.62
C ARG A 91 7.10 -5.99 -3.67
N ILE A 92 7.27 -4.67 -3.59
CA ILE A 92 8.11 -3.90 -4.52
C ILE A 92 9.57 -4.35 -4.41
N ASN A 93 10.11 -4.47 -3.19
CA ASN A 93 11.47 -4.95 -2.99
C ASN A 93 11.71 -6.36 -3.54
N ARG A 94 10.75 -7.28 -3.34
CA ARG A 94 10.84 -8.63 -3.92
C ARG A 94 10.88 -8.58 -5.46
N ARG A 95 10.09 -7.70 -6.08
CA ARG A 95 10.10 -7.49 -7.54
C ARG A 95 11.43 -6.92 -8.02
N ILE A 96 11.97 -5.90 -7.34
CA ILE A 96 13.28 -5.31 -7.67
C ILE A 96 14.37 -6.36 -7.60
N ASN A 97 14.39 -7.17 -6.54
CA ASN A 97 15.39 -8.23 -6.37
C ASN A 97 15.25 -9.32 -7.44
N GLY A 98 14.04 -9.73 -7.78
CA GLY A 98 13.80 -10.67 -8.87
C GLY A 98 14.24 -10.13 -10.23
N LEU A 99 14.00 -8.85 -10.50
CA LEU A 99 14.46 -8.20 -11.72
C LEU A 99 15.98 -8.17 -11.80
N LYS A 100 16.64 -7.70 -10.73
CA LYS A 100 18.09 -7.52 -10.67
C LYS A 100 18.85 -8.84 -10.77
N ASN A 101 18.41 -9.85 -10.04
CA ASN A 101 19.19 -11.07 -9.84
C ASN A 101 18.77 -12.23 -10.75
N ILE A 102 17.55 -12.21 -11.31
CA ILE A 102 17.03 -13.33 -12.12
C ILE A 102 16.75 -12.88 -13.55
N ILE A 103 15.89 -11.87 -13.72
CA ILE A 103 15.38 -11.50 -15.05
C ILE A 103 16.47 -10.85 -15.90
N ILE A 104 17.15 -9.83 -15.37
CA ILE A 104 18.19 -9.11 -16.12
C ILE A 104 19.34 -10.05 -16.53
N PRO A 105 19.92 -10.88 -15.64
CA PRO A 105 20.99 -11.80 -16.03
C PRO A 105 20.53 -12.83 -17.08
N LYS A 106 19.31 -13.37 -16.94
CA LYS A 106 18.74 -14.31 -17.92
C LYS A 106 18.58 -13.67 -19.30
N LEU A 107 18.05 -12.45 -19.36
CA LEU A 107 17.90 -11.73 -20.63
C LEU A 107 19.27 -11.45 -21.28
N LYS A 108 20.28 -11.05 -20.49
CA LYS A 108 21.65 -10.86 -21.01
C LYS A 108 22.23 -12.15 -21.58
N LEU A 109 22.02 -13.29 -20.90
CA LEU A 109 22.47 -14.59 -21.40
C LEU A 109 21.79 -14.94 -22.72
N ASN A 110 20.47 -14.78 -22.81
CA ASN A 110 19.72 -15.05 -24.03
C ASN A 110 20.20 -14.16 -25.20
N ILE A 111 20.43 -12.87 -24.95
CA ILE A 111 20.95 -11.94 -25.97
C ILE A 111 22.32 -12.42 -26.46
N LYS A 112 23.21 -12.84 -25.55
CA LYS A 112 24.52 -13.36 -25.91
C LYS A 112 24.41 -14.61 -26.79
N GLN A 113 23.55 -15.57 -26.42
CA GLN A 113 23.33 -16.80 -27.19
C GLN A 113 22.78 -16.51 -28.60
N ILE A 114 21.78 -15.62 -28.71
CA ILE A 114 21.22 -15.23 -30.01
C ILE A 114 22.30 -14.58 -30.87
N LYS A 115 23.13 -13.70 -30.28
CA LYS A 115 24.22 -13.04 -30.99
C LYS A 115 25.26 -14.04 -31.50
N GLU A 116 25.68 -15.00 -30.67
CA GLU A 116 26.63 -16.04 -31.07
C GLU A 116 26.10 -16.89 -32.24
N ILE A 117 24.82 -17.28 -32.19
CA ILE A 117 24.19 -18.03 -33.29
C ILE A 117 24.14 -17.22 -34.58
N LEU A 118 23.79 -15.92 -34.49
CA LEU A 118 23.75 -15.05 -35.67
C LEU A 118 25.15 -14.84 -36.28
N GLU A 119 26.18 -14.63 -35.45
CA GLU A 119 27.56 -14.49 -35.92
C GLU A 119 28.07 -15.76 -36.62
N GLU A 120 27.76 -16.95 -36.09
CA GLU A 120 28.13 -18.22 -36.72
C GLU A 120 27.39 -18.45 -38.04
N LEU A 121 26.11 -18.08 -38.13
CA LEU A 121 25.36 -18.14 -39.39
C LEU A 121 25.94 -17.18 -40.44
N GLU A 122 26.32 -15.97 -40.04
CA GLU A 122 26.93 -14.98 -40.94
C GLU A 122 28.31 -15.45 -41.44
N ARG A 123 29.13 -16.03 -40.55
CA ARG A 123 30.40 -16.67 -40.94
C ARG A 123 30.19 -17.80 -41.95
N GLY A 124 29.22 -18.67 -41.71
CA GLY A 124 28.88 -19.76 -42.63
C GLY A 124 28.47 -19.24 -44.02
N GLN A 125 27.65 -18.19 -44.07
CA GLN A 125 27.27 -17.54 -45.34
C GLN A 125 28.47 -16.90 -46.04
N TYR A 126 29.34 -16.20 -45.30
CA TYR A 126 30.53 -15.58 -45.87
C TYR A 126 31.47 -16.61 -46.52
N ILE A 127 31.72 -17.73 -45.83
CA ILE A 127 32.55 -18.82 -46.38
C ILE A 127 31.91 -19.38 -47.66
N ARG A 128 30.59 -19.60 -47.64
CA ARG A 128 29.86 -20.09 -48.82
C ARG A 128 30.01 -19.16 -50.02
N LEU A 129 29.83 -17.85 -49.82
CA LEU A 129 30.03 -16.84 -50.86
C LEU A 129 31.47 -16.82 -51.38
N LYS A 130 32.46 -16.95 -50.49
CA LYS A 130 33.88 -17.02 -50.88
C LYS A 130 34.17 -18.24 -51.76
N CYS A 131 33.66 -19.42 -51.42
CA CYS A 131 33.83 -20.63 -52.23
C CYS A 131 33.19 -20.48 -53.61
N VAL A 132 31.96 -19.94 -53.68
CA VAL A 132 31.27 -19.68 -54.96
C VAL A 132 32.09 -18.73 -55.83
N LYS A 133 32.60 -17.63 -55.26
CA LYS A 133 33.47 -16.69 -55.97
C LYS A 133 34.72 -17.37 -56.54
N ASN A 134 35.40 -18.22 -55.76
CA ASN A 134 36.59 -18.93 -56.22
C ASN A 134 36.28 -19.88 -57.39
N ILE A 135 35.13 -20.57 -57.36
CA ILE A 135 34.69 -21.45 -58.45
C ILE A 135 34.46 -20.65 -59.74
N ILE A 136 33.87 -19.47 -59.65
CA ILE A 136 33.62 -18.61 -60.81
C ILE A 136 34.96 -18.17 -61.44
N ILE A 137 35.90 -17.67 -60.62
CA ILE A 137 37.23 -17.23 -61.09
C ILE A 137 38.00 -18.37 -61.76
N ALA A 138 38.04 -19.55 -61.13
CA ALA A 138 38.72 -20.71 -61.71
C ALA A 138 38.11 -21.15 -63.05
N ARG A 139 36.83 -20.86 -63.27
CA ARG A 139 36.15 -21.15 -64.55
C ARG A 139 36.53 -20.12 -65.62
N GLU A 140 36.65 -18.85 -65.24
CA GLU A 140 37.11 -17.76 -66.12
C GLU A 140 38.58 -17.88 -66.53
N GLU A 141 39.44 -18.56 -65.76
CA GLU A 141 40.85 -18.80 -66.11
C GLU A 141 41.05 -20.01 -67.05
N ILE A 142 40.02 -20.85 -67.23
CA ILE A 142 40.07 -22.06 -68.07
C ILE A 142 39.48 -21.81 -69.47
N ASP A 143 38.65 -20.77 -69.62
CA ASP A 143 38.13 -20.26 -70.90
C ASP A 143 39.04 -19.17 -71.51
#